data_AF-A0A0M2U7C8-F1
#
_entry.id   AF-A0A0M2U7C8-F1
#
_cell.length_a   1.000
_cell.length_b   1.000
_cell.length_c   1.000
_cell.angle_alpha   90.00
_cell.angle_beta   90.00
_cell.angle_gamma   90.00
#
_symmetry.space_group_name_H-M   'P 1'
#
loop_
_entity.id
_entity.type
_entity.pdbx_description
1 polymer ?
#
loop_
_entity_poly.entity_id
_entity_poly.type
_entity_poly.pdbx_seq_one_letter_code
_entity_poly.pdbx_strand_id
1 'polypeptide(L)' 'MSESGRIKIKMEIALFFQANPGTWETARGIALRLGRQAEPIGEELERLVELGLLERVGKGEQAVFHYVRPYMSSDLGA' A
#
# COMPACT_ATOMS: atom_id res chain seq x y z
N MET A 1 -5.86 3.80 -18.06
CA MET A 1 -5.16 4.82 -17.24
C MET A 1 -3.80 5.10 -17.87
N SER A 2 -3.33 6.35 -17.90
CA SER A 2 -2.00 6.70 -18.43
C SER A 2 -0.88 6.30 -17.46
N GLU A 3 0.34 6.13 -17.96
CA GLU A 3 1.51 5.77 -17.13
C GLU A 3 1.78 6.84 -16.05
N SER A 4 1.65 8.12 -16.40
CA SER A 4 1.76 9.22 -15.44
C SER A 4 0.69 9.14 -14.34
N GLY A 5 -0.54 8.72 -14.68
CA GLY A 5 -1.60 8.50 -13.70
C GLY A 5 -1.28 7.37 -12.72
N ARG A 6 -0.65 6.29 -13.20
CA ARG A 6 -0.21 5.17 -12.36
C ARG A 6 0.91 5.56 -11.41
N ILE A 7 1.92 6.27 -11.91
CA ILE A 7 3.04 6.76 -11.09
C ILE A 7 2.52 7.65 -9.95
N LYS A 8 1.53 8.51 -10.24
CA LYS A 8 0.91 9.36 -9.22
C LYS A 8 0.23 8.53 -8.12
N ILE A 9 -0.54 7.50 -8.48
CA ILE A 9 -1.19 6.61 -7.52
C ILE A 9 -0.15 5.86 -6.67
N LYS A 10 0.90 5.31 -7.28
CA LYS A 10 1.99 4.65 -6.55
C LYS A 10 2.60 5.56 -5.48
N MET A 11 2.91 6.80 -5.85
CA MET A 11 3.49 7.78 -4.92
C MET A 11 2.53 8.10 -3.77
N GLU A 12 1.24 8.27 -4.04
CA GLU A 12 0.25 8.55 -2.99
C GLU A 12 0.06 7.38 -2.04
N ILE A 13 0.04 6.15 -2.54
CA ILE A 13 -0.01 4.94 -1.71
C ILE A 13 1.25 4.86 -0.83
N ALA A 14 2.44 5.09 -1.41
CA ALA A 14 3.68 5.08 -0.65
C ALA A 14 3.70 6.16 0.45
N LEU A 15 3.29 7.39 0.13
CA LEU A 15 3.18 8.48 1.10
C LEU A 15 2.14 8.19 2.18
N PHE A 16 1.03 7.54 1.83
CA PHE A 16 0.01 7.12 2.80
C PHE A 16 0.58 6.14 3.83
N PHE A 17 1.27 5.09 3.41
CA PHE A 17 1.87 4.12 4.34
C PHE A 17 3.06 4.71 5.12
N GLN A 18 3.83 5.61 4.51
CA GLN A 18 4.90 6.34 5.21
C GLN A 18 4.34 7.25 6.31
N ALA A 19 3.24 7.98 6.02
CA ALA A 19 2.59 8.88 6.98
C ALA A 19 1.79 8.13 8.05
N ASN A 20 1.38 6.89 7.79
CA ASN A 20 0.58 6.07 8.71
C ASN A 20 1.26 4.70 8.95
N PRO A 21 2.42 4.66 9.63
CA PRO A 21 3.12 3.40 9.88
C PRO A 21 2.26 2.45 10.72
N GLY A 22 2.23 1.17 10.32
CA GLY A 22 1.40 0.16 11.01
C GLY A 22 -0.07 0.18 10.60
N THR A 23 -0.42 0.89 9.52
CA THR A 23 -1.76 0.80 8.93
C THR A 23 -2.06 -0.60 8.44
N TRP A 24 -3.24 -1.08 8.80
CA TRP A 24 -3.93 -2.21 8.20
C TRP A 24 -5.24 -1.68 7.64
N GLU A 25 -5.36 -1.59 6.32
CA GLU A 25 -6.54 -0.99 5.71
C GLU A 25 -6.95 -1.67 4.40
N THR A 26 -8.24 -1.65 4.12
CA THR A 26 -8.82 -2.14 2.86
C THR A 26 -8.50 -1.21 1.70
N ALA A 27 -8.54 -1.73 0.46
CA ALA A 27 -8.38 -0.90 -0.73
C ALA A 27 -9.39 0.26 -0.77
N ARG A 28 -10.64 0.01 -0.37
CA ARG A 28 -11.69 1.03 -0.27
C ARG A 28 -11.37 2.09 0.78
N GLY A 29 -10.88 1.69 1.96
CA GLY A 29 -10.50 2.61 3.02
C GLY A 29 -9.30 3.49 2.66
N ILE A 30 -8.32 2.93 1.94
CA ILE A 30 -7.18 3.67 1.40
C ILE A 30 -7.65 4.66 0.33
N ALA A 31 -8.47 4.20 -0.62
CA ALA A 31 -9.01 5.05 -1.69
C ALA A 31 -9.80 6.25 -1.14
N LEU A 32 -10.62 6.02 -0.11
CA LEU A 32 -11.36 7.10 0.56
C LEU A 32 -10.42 8.16 1.15
N ARG A 33 -9.35 7.75 1.85
CA ARG A 33 -8.38 8.67 2.46
C ARG A 33 -7.52 9.40 1.43
N LEU A 34 -7.28 8.78 0.28
CA LEU A 34 -6.58 9.40 -0.85
C LEU A 34 -7.50 10.24 -1.75
N GLY A 35 -8.81 10.27 -1.48
CA GLY A 35 -9.77 10.98 -2.33
C GLY A 35 -9.86 10.41 -3.76
N ARG A 36 -9.72 9.09 -3.91
CA ARG A 36 -9.68 8.38 -5.20
C ARG A 36 -10.76 7.31 -5.34
N GLN A 37 -10.96 6.86 -6.58
CA GLN A 37 -11.76 5.67 -6.88
C GLN A 37 -11.05 4.40 -6.39
N ALA A 38 -11.83 3.39 -6.00
CA ALA A 38 -11.30 2.19 -5.36
C ALA A 38 -10.57 1.27 -6.36
N GLU A 39 -11.05 1.16 -7.59
CA GLU A 39 -10.51 0.22 -8.58
C GLU A 39 -9.06 0.54 -8.95
N PRO A 40 -8.67 1.79 -9.30
CA PRO A 40 -7.28 2.10 -9.59
C PRO A 40 -6.34 1.95 -8.39
N ILE A 41 -6.87 2.16 -7.18
CA ILE A 41 -6.12 1.93 -5.93
C ILE A 41 -5.91 0.44 -5.72
N GLY A 42 -6.96 -0.37 -5.85
CA GLY A 42 -6.91 -1.82 -5.71
C GLY A 42 -5.92 -2.46 -6.68
N GLU A 43 -5.98 -2.10 -7.97
CA GLU A 43 -5.02 -2.59 -8.96
C GLU A 43 -3.56 -2.29 -8.58
N GLU A 44 -3.30 -1.10 -8.05
CA GLU A 44 -1.94 -0.71 -7.70
C GLU A 44 -1.48 -1.33 -6.38
N LEU A 45 -2.38 -1.52 -5.41
CA LEU A 45 -2.09 -2.26 -4.19
C LEU A 45 -1.69 -3.71 -4.49
N GLU A 46 -2.41 -4.40 -5.39
CA GLU A 46 -2.05 -5.77 -5.80
C GLU A 46 -0.68 -5.82 -6.48
N ARG A 47 -0.35 -4.84 -7.35
CA ARG A 47 1.00 -4.75 -7.94
C ARG A 47 2.08 -4.53 -6.89
N LEU A 48 1.82 -3.70 -5.87
CA LEU A 48 2.77 -3.47 -4.79
C LEU A 48 2.94 -4.72 -3.90
N VAL A 49 1.90 -5.55 -3.78
CA VAL A 49 1.99 -6.88 -3.15
C VAL A 49 2.84 -7.84 -3.99
N GLU A 50 2.66 -7.87 -5.31
CA GLU A 50 3.49 -8.66 -6.23
C GLU A 50 4.97 -8.25 -6.16
N LEU A 51 5.26 -6.98 -5.90
CA LEU A 51 6.60 -6.44 -5.72
C LEU A 51 7.17 -6.65 -4.30
N GLY A 52 6.39 -7.24 -3.37
CA GLY A 52 6.81 -7.48 -1.99
C GLY A 52 6.91 -6.21 -1.11
N LEU A 53 6.33 -5.09 -1.55
CA LEU A 53 6.31 -3.84 -0.78
C LEU A 53 5.17 -3.79 0.24
N LEU A 54 4.07 -4.46 -0.09
CA LEU A 54 2.92 -4.62 0.77
C LEU A 54 2.64 -6.10 0.99
N GLU A 55 2.04 -6.41 2.12
CA GLU A 55 1.42 -7.70 2.37
C GLU A 55 -0.11 -7.55 2.31
N ARG A 56 -0.76 -8.59 1.77
CA ARG A 56 -2.22 -8.69 1.73
C ARG A 56 -2.68 -9.83 2.63
N VAL A 57 -3.61 -9.51 3.53
CA VAL A 57 -4.29 -10.50 4.37
C VAL A 57 -5.76 -10.58 3.97
N GLY A 58 -6.26 -11.79 3.73
CA GLY A 58 -7.63 -12.03 3.29
C GLY A 58 -7.84 -11.96 1.78
N LYS A 59 -9.11 -11.88 1.36
CA LYS A 59 -9.54 -11.94 -0.05
C LYS A 59 -10.70 -11.00 -0.33
N GLY A 60 -10.83 -10.59 -1.59
CA GLY A 60 -11.93 -9.74 -2.06
C GLY A 60 -11.92 -8.37 -1.39
N GLU A 61 -13.10 -7.77 -1.24
CA GLU A 61 -13.26 -6.41 -0.71
C GLU A 61 -12.83 -6.26 0.76
N GLN A 62 -12.78 -7.38 1.50
CA GLN A 62 -12.32 -7.40 2.89
C GLN A 62 -10.82 -7.64 3.02
N ALA A 63 -10.09 -7.77 1.91
CA ALA A 63 -8.64 -7.88 1.94
C ALA A 63 -8.04 -6.60 2.54
N VAL A 64 -7.08 -6.81 3.44
CA VAL A 64 -6.41 -5.75 4.19
C VAL A 64 -4.96 -5.69 3.75
N PHE A 65 -4.46 -4.49 3.51
CA PHE A 65 -3.10 -4.23 3.04
C PHE A 65 -2.31 -3.52 4.14
N HIS A 66 -1.07 -3.95 4.35
CA HIS A 66 -0.13 -3.28 5.24
C HIS A 66 1.27 -3.23 4.64
N TYR A 67 2.04 -2.23 5.05
CA TYR A 67 3.42 -2.07 4.62
C TYR A 67 4.32 -3.15 5.26
N VAL A 68 5.16 -3.77 4.44
CA VAL A 68 6.23 -4.65 4.92
C VAL A 68 7.39 -3.77 5.32
N ARG A 69 7.60 -3.58 6.63
CA ARG A 69 8.80 -2.86 7.09
C ARG A 69 10.02 -3.69 6.70
N PRO A 70 11.00 -3.11 5.98
CA PRO A 70 12.30 -3.75 5.86
C PRO A 70 12.82 -3.96 7.28
N TYR A 71 13.21 -5.20 7.59
CA TYR A 71 13.90 -5.50 8.85
C TYR A 71 15.24 -4.75 8.81
N MET A 72 15.27 -3.52 9.30
CA MET A 72 16.53 -2.89 9.61
C MET A 72 17.04 -3.64 10.83
N SER A 73 18.11 -4.40 10.66
CA SER A 73 18.89 -4.93 11.77
C SER A 73 19.52 -3.76 12.53
N SER A 74 18.70 -3.06 13.30
CA SER A 74 19.14 -2.23 14.41
C SER A 74 19.41 -3.18 15.57
N ASP A 75 20.62 -3.72 15.58
CA ASP A 75 21.41 -4.15 16.75
C ASP A 75 22.43 -5.21 16.32
N LEU A 76 23.56 -4.74 15.75
CA LEU A 76 24.84 -5.31 16.13
C LEU A 76 25.50 -4.27 17.04
N GLY A 77 24.98 -4.16 18.26
CA GLY A 77 25.80 -3.73 19.37
C GLY A 77 26.87 -4.79 19.59
N ALA A 78 28.11 -4.45 19.29
CA ALA A 78 29.31 -5.13 19.71
C ALA A 78 30.28 -4.08 20.26
#